data_AF-A0A1X3CR84-F1
#
_entry.id   AF-A0A1X3CR84-F1
#
_cell.length_a   1.000
_cell.length_b   1.000
_cell.length_c   1.000
_cell.angle_alpha   90.00
_cell.angle_beta   90.00
_cell.angle_gamma   90.00
#
_symmetry.space_group_name_H-M   'P 1'
#
loop_
_entity.id
_entity.type
_entity.pdbx_description
1 polymer ?
#
loop_
_entity_poly.entity_id
_entity_poly.type
_entity_poly.pdbx_seq_one_letter_code
_entity_poly.pdbx_strand_id
1 'polypeptide(L)'
;MKITHCKLKKSLQRKLLEYFVLEVTARSAADILGIQPNTAILFYRKIRLVISHHLALEADQVFEGTIELDESYFGGKRKGKRGRGAAGKVVVFGILKRGGKVYTVVVNNARKESLFPVITRKITPDSVVYTDCLSSYDVLDVSLDVSGFHHHRINHSKKFADRHNHINGIENFWNQAKRVLRKYNGIDRKSFPLFLKECEFRFNFGTPKQQLKTLRLWCGI
;
A
#
# COMPACT_ATOMS: atom_id res chain seq x y z
N MET A 1 12.64 -13.08 -7.81
CA MET A 1 11.85 -14.26 -7.37
C MET A 1 10.74 -14.58 -8.38
N LYS A 2 10.43 -15.86 -8.61
CA LYS A 2 9.33 -16.32 -9.50
C LYS A 2 8.59 -17.50 -8.86
N ILE A 3 7.42 -17.89 -9.37
CA ILE A 3 6.72 -19.09 -8.90
C ILE A 3 7.34 -20.32 -9.55
N THR A 4 8.20 -21.02 -8.82
CA THR A 4 8.83 -22.28 -9.25
C THR A 4 8.17 -23.50 -8.59
N HIS A 5 8.41 -24.68 -9.17
CA HIS A 5 7.92 -25.99 -8.69
C HIS A 5 6.40 -26.04 -8.45
N CYS A 6 5.61 -25.39 -9.31
CA CYS A 6 4.15 -25.44 -9.22
C CYS A 6 3.61 -26.64 -10.01
N LYS A 7 2.92 -27.56 -9.34
CA LYS A 7 2.29 -28.74 -9.95
C LYS A 7 1.02 -28.43 -10.75
N LEU A 8 0.47 -27.20 -10.64
CA LEU A 8 -0.69 -26.81 -11.42
C LEU A 8 -0.35 -26.67 -12.90
N LYS A 9 -1.25 -27.07 -13.79
CA LYS A 9 -1.10 -26.84 -15.24
C LYS A 9 -0.97 -25.34 -15.52
N LYS A 10 -0.17 -24.96 -16.54
CA LYS A 10 0.04 -23.54 -16.91
C LYS A 10 -1.26 -22.80 -17.26
N SER A 11 -2.20 -23.47 -17.91
CA SER A 11 -3.54 -22.91 -18.19
C SER A 11 -4.28 -22.50 -16.91
N LEU A 12 -4.22 -23.34 -15.87
CA LEU A 12 -4.82 -23.07 -14.58
C LEU A 12 -4.10 -21.95 -13.82
N GLN A 13 -2.76 -21.92 -13.88
CA GLN A 13 -1.97 -20.82 -13.32
C GLN A 13 -2.37 -19.47 -13.94
N ARG A 14 -2.58 -19.41 -15.25
CA ARG A 14 -3.05 -18.20 -15.96
C ARG A 14 -4.43 -17.76 -15.51
N LYS A 15 -5.39 -18.69 -15.40
CA LYS A 15 -6.73 -18.39 -14.87
C LYS A 15 -6.69 -17.89 -13.43
N LEU A 16 -5.84 -18.46 -12.57
CA LEU A 16 -5.68 -18.00 -11.20
C LEU A 16 -5.07 -16.59 -11.12
N LEU A 17 -4.16 -16.22 -12.04
CA LEU A 17 -3.67 -14.84 -12.15
C LEU A 17 -4.79 -13.88 -12.59
N GLU A 18 -5.61 -14.28 -13.54
CA GLU A 18 -6.77 -13.49 -14.00
C GLU A 18 -7.75 -13.25 -12.86
N TYR A 19 -8.14 -14.30 -12.13
CA TYR A 19 -8.99 -14.20 -10.95
C TYR A 19 -8.38 -13.38 -9.82
N PHE A 20 -7.06 -13.49 -9.60
CA PHE A 20 -6.37 -12.65 -8.65
C PHE A 20 -6.49 -11.17 -9.04
N VAL A 21 -6.18 -10.82 -10.28
CA VAL A 21 -6.27 -9.44 -10.78
C VAL A 21 -7.70 -8.89 -10.68
N LEU A 22 -8.70 -9.71 -11.00
CA LEU A 22 -10.13 -9.38 -10.90
C LEU A 22 -10.67 -9.37 -9.46
N GLU A 23 -9.81 -9.53 -8.46
CA GLU A 23 -10.17 -9.52 -7.03
C GLU A 23 -11.18 -10.61 -6.62
N VAL A 24 -11.20 -11.72 -7.36
CA VAL A 24 -11.95 -12.93 -7.00
C VAL A 24 -11.22 -13.61 -5.86
N THR A 25 -11.93 -13.96 -4.78
CA THR A 25 -11.32 -14.61 -3.62
C THR A 25 -10.74 -15.97 -4.00
N ALA A 26 -9.67 -16.41 -3.33
CA ALA A 26 -9.06 -17.71 -3.60
C ALA A 26 -10.05 -18.88 -3.43
N ARG A 27 -11.02 -18.75 -2.51
CA ARG A 27 -12.06 -19.78 -2.29
C ARG A 27 -13.03 -19.84 -3.47
N SER A 28 -13.51 -18.70 -3.95
CA SER A 28 -14.38 -18.63 -5.14
C SER A 28 -13.64 -19.09 -6.40
N ALA A 29 -12.37 -18.71 -6.55
CA ALA A 29 -11.53 -19.17 -7.65
C ALA A 29 -11.34 -20.69 -7.62
N ALA A 30 -11.13 -21.28 -6.44
CA ALA A 30 -10.98 -22.72 -6.28
C ALA A 30 -12.25 -23.47 -6.68
N ASP A 31 -13.41 -22.98 -6.24
CA ASP A 31 -14.73 -23.53 -6.56
C ASP A 31 -15.00 -23.54 -8.07
N ILE A 32 -14.87 -22.38 -8.73
CA ILE A 32 -15.10 -22.24 -10.18
C ILE A 32 -14.11 -23.09 -11.01
N LEU A 33 -12.88 -23.24 -10.55
CA LEU A 33 -11.85 -24.00 -11.27
C LEU A 33 -11.82 -25.49 -10.92
N GLY A 34 -12.65 -25.95 -9.99
CA GLY A 34 -12.70 -27.34 -9.53
C GLY A 34 -11.38 -27.81 -8.89
N ILE A 35 -10.71 -26.92 -8.15
CA ILE A 35 -9.45 -27.26 -7.45
C ILE A 35 -9.60 -27.14 -5.93
N GLN A 36 -8.68 -27.77 -5.21
CA GLN A 36 -8.70 -27.74 -3.76
C GLN A 36 -8.47 -26.29 -3.24
N PRO A 37 -9.29 -25.77 -2.29
CA PRO A 37 -9.20 -24.38 -1.79
C PRO A 37 -7.84 -23.92 -1.24
N ASN A 38 -7.17 -24.75 -0.43
CA ASN A 38 -5.81 -24.49 0.07
C ASN A 38 -4.78 -24.37 -1.06
N THR A 39 -5.00 -25.05 -2.19
CA THR A 39 -4.13 -24.91 -3.37
C THR A 39 -4.26 -23.50 -3.96
N ALA A 40 -5.47 -22.99 -4.13
CA ALA A 40 -5.70 -21.62 -4.60
C ALA A 40 -5.19 -20.58 -3.58
N ILE A 41 -5.43 -20.80 -2.29
CA ILE A 41 -4.95 -19.92 -1.20
C ILE A 41 -3.41 -19.85 -1.21
N LEU A 42 -2.74 -21.00 -1.32
CA LEU A 42 -1.28 -21.06 -1.41
C LEU A 42 -0.78 -20.34 -2.67
N PHE A 43 -1.43 -20.54 -3.81
CA PHE A 43 -1.08 -19.86 -5.05
C PHE A 43 -1.20 -18.33 -4.91
N TYR A 44 -2.32 -17.84 -4.36
CA TYR A 44 -2.52 -16.41 -4.09
C TYR A 44 -1.49 -15.85 -3.13
N ARG A 45 -1.14 -16.60 -2.07
CA ARG A 45 -0.06 -16.22 -1.16
C ARG A 45 1.29 -16.10 -1.90
N LYS A 46 1.58 -17.03 -2.81
CA LYS A 46 2.80 -16.96 -3.66
C LYS A 46 2.80 -15.74 -4.59
N ILE A 47 1.65 -15.38 -5.19
CA ILE A 47 1.53 -14.15 -5.99
C ILE A 47 1.90 -12.94 -5.11
N ARG A 48 1.32 -12.82 -3.91
CA ARG A 48 1.63 -11.70 -3.00
C ARG A 48 3.09 -11.66 -2.57
N LEU A 49 3.71 -12.81 -2.36
CA LEU A 49 5.15 -12.88 -2.09
C LEU A 49 5.96 -12.36 -3.28
N VAL A 50 5.62 -12.76 -4.51
CA VAL A 50 6.27 -12.26 -5.73
C VAL A 50 6.11 -10.75 -5.85
N ILE A 51 4.90 -10.23 -5.66
CA ILE A 51 4.63 -8.79 -5.63
C ILE A 51 5.52 -8.10 -4.59
N SER A 52 5.51 -8.58 -3.34
CA SER A 52 6.28 -7.98 -2.25
C SER A 52 7.78 -7.96 -2.55
N HIS A 53 8.30 -9.01 -3.19
CA HIS A 53 9.71 -9.08 -3.57
C HIS A 53 10.07 -8.07 -4.65
N HIS A 54 9.30 -7.98 -5.73
CA HIS A 54 9.58 -7.03 -6.81
C HIS A 54 9.39 -5.58 -6.35
N LEU A 55 8.36 -5.29 -5.55
CA LEU A 55 8.21 -3.97 -4.93
C LEU A 55 9.35 -3.64 -3.97
N ALA A 56 9.94 -4.62 -3.29
CA ALA A 56 11.11 -4.40 -2.44
C ALA A 56 12.37 -4.07 -3.24
N LEU A 57 12.54 -4.65 -4.44
CA LEU A 57 13.64 -4.30 -5.35
C LEU A 57 13.49 -2.86 -5.90
N GLU A 58 12.26 -2.43 -6.12
CA GLU A 58 11.95 -1.04 -6.50
C GLU A 58 11.97 -0.08 -5.30
N ALA A 59 11.99 -0.60 -4.06
CA ALA A 59 11.79 0.23 -2.88
C ALA A 59 12.91 1.26 -2.71
N ASP A 60 14.15 0.94 -3.10
CA ASP A 60 15.30 1.83 -2.97
C ASP A 60 15.26 3.04 -3.91
N GLN A 61 14.28 3.08 -4.83
CA GLN A 61 13.99 4.28 -5.59
C GLN A 61 13.49 5.39 -4.66
N VAL A 62 14.19 6.53 -4.70
CA VAL A 62 13.82 7.73 -3.97
C VAL A 62 12.74 8.49 -4.73
N PHE A 63 11.76 9.03 -4.00
CA PHE A 63 10.73 9.91 -4.53
C PHE A 63 11.24 11.35 -4.60
N GLU A 64 10.93 12.01 -5.70
CA GLU A 64 11.30 13.41 -5.95
C GLU A 64 10.08 14.20 -6.47
N GLY A 65 10.11 15.52 -6.27
CA GLY A 65 9.08 16.44 -6.74
C GLY A 65 7.96 16.59 -5.73
N THR A 66 6.70 16.49 -6.18
CA THR A 66 5.53 16.69 -5.30
C THR A 66 5.07 15.39 -4.66
N ILE A 67 5.07 15.34 -3.33
CA ILE A 67 4.85 14.13 -2.54
C ILE A 67 3.79 14.36 -1.47
N GLU A 68 2.87 13.40 -1.34
CA GLU A 68 1.84 13.35 -0.30
C GLU A 68 2.21 12.30 0.75
N LEU A 69 2.08 12.66 2.02
CA LEU A 69 2.34 11.81 3.17
C LEU A 69 1.10 11.69 4.04
N ASP A 70 0.76 10.47 4.43
CA ASP A 70 -0.37 10.22 5.32
C ASP A 70 -0.25 8.87 6.05
N GLU A 71 -0.96 8.72 7.16
CA GLU A 71 -1.06 7.51 7.96
C GLU A 71 -2.47 6.92 7.96
N SER A 72 -2.57 5.60 7.78
CA SER A 72 -3.82 4.88 8.00
C SER A 72 -3.72 3.79 9.05
N TYR A 73 -4.85 3.58 9.74
CA TYR A 73 -4.97 2.62 10.83
C TYR A 73 -5.85 1.44 10.40
N PHE A 74 -5.25 0.26 10.29
CA PHE A 74 -5.92 -0.98 9.87
C PHE A 74 -6.18 -1.90 11.07
N GLY A 75 -7.34 -2.54 11.10
CA GLY A 75 -7.72 -3.47 12.16
C GLY A 75 -9.23 -3.50 12.39
N GLY A 76 -9.70 -4.54 13.10
CA GLY A 76 -11.11 -4.73 13.40
C GLY A 76 -11.72 -3.56 14.18
N LYS A 77 -13.02 -3.32 13.99
CA LYS A 77 -13.77 -2.32 14.76
C LYS A 77 -13.77 -2.73 16.23
N ARG A 78 -13.32 -1.85 17.11
CA ARG A 78 -13.37 -2.01 18.56
C ARG A 78 -14.01 -0.76 19.18
N LYS A 79 -14.68 -0.92 20.32
CA LYS A 79 -15.13 0.21 21.15
C LYS A 79 -13.88 0.94 21.69
N GLY A 80 -13.91 2.28 21.75
CA GLY A 80 -12.78 3.11 22.21
C GLY A 80 -12.26 4.12 21.18
N LYS A 81 -11.07 4.67 21.43
CA LYS A 81 -10.44 5.73 20.63
C LYS A 81 -10.36 5.37 19.15
N ARG A 82 -10.84 6.25 18.26
CA ARG A 82 -10.69 6.13 16.79
C ARG A 82 -9.45 6.91 16.35
N GLY A 83 -8.81 6.46 15.26
CA GLY A 83 -7.60 7.10 14.74
C GLY A 83 -6.33 6.78 15.55
N ARG A 84 -5.45 7.79 15.72
CA ARG A 84 -4.14 7.65 16.38
C ARG A 84 -4.26 7.15 17.82
N GLY A 85 -3.52 6.09 18.13
CA GLY A 85 -3.57 5.43 19.44
C GLY A 85 -4.78 4.49 19.62
N ALA A 86 -5.49 4.15 18.55
CA ALA A 86 -6.51 3.10 18.61
C ALA A 86 -5.87 1.74 18.92
N ALA A 87 -6.22 1.17 20.06
CA ALA A 87 -5.63 -0.07 20.55
C ALA A 87 -5.87 -1.26 19.59
N GLY A 88 -4.81 -2.02 19.31
CA GLY A 88 -4.86 -3.23 18.51
C GLY A 88 -4.91 -3.04 17.00
N LYS A 89 -4.74 -1.79 16.51
CA LYS A 89 -4.60 -1.48 15.08
C LYS A 89 -3.14 -1.49 14.63
N VAL A 90 -2.94 -1.83 13.37
CA VAL A 90 -1.67 -1.69 12.65
C VAL A 90 -1.63 -0.30 12.02
N VAL A 91 -0.57 0.45 12.27
CA VAL A 91 -0.34 1.75 11.65
C VAL A 91 0.45 1.54 10.37
N VAL A 92 -0.03 2.12 9.28
CA VAL A 92 0.63 2.10 7.98
C VAL A 92 0.91 3.53 7.57
N PHE A 93 2.15 3.81 7.21
CA PHE A 93 2.57 5.06 6.63
C PHE A 93 2.64 4.92 5.12
N GLY A 94 2.07 5.89 4.41
CA GLY A 94 2.09 5.96 2.94
C GLY A 94 2.86 7.18 2.47
N ILE A 95 3.60 7.00 1.37
CA ILE A 95 4.30 8.03 0.63
C ILE A 95 3.81 7.95 -0.81
N LEU A 96 3.25 9.02 -1.35
CA LEU A 96 2.74 9.04 -2.72
C LEU A 96 3.37 10.19 -3.50
N LYS A 97 4.06 9.90 -4.61
CA LYS A 97 4.40 10.94 -5.59
C LYS A 97 3.18 11.24 -6.45
N ARG A 98 2.78 12.51 -6.55
CA ARG A 98 1.66 12.92 -7.40
C ARG A 98 1.93 12.55 -8.86
N GLY A 99 0.95 11.93 -9.51
CA GLY A 99 1.10 11.38 -10.87
C GLY A 99 2.06 10.17 -10.96
N GLY A 100 2.53 9.65 -9.83
CA GLY A 100 3.49 8.56 -9.74
C GLY A 100 2.96 7.38 -8.93
N LYS A 101 3.88 6.72 -8.23
CA LYS A 101 3.62 5.51 -7.43
C LYS A 101 3.42 5.84 -5.95
N VAL A 102 2.66 4.98 -5.28
CA VAL A 102 2.57 4.92 -3.82
C VAL A 102 3.57 3.90 -3.27
N TYR A 103 4.14 4.22 -2.13
CA TYR A 103 4.93 3.34 -1.28
C TYR A 103 4.30 3.27 0.10
N THR A 104 4.18 2.07 0.64
CA THR A 104 3.61 1.83 1.97
C THR A 104 4.55 1.03 2.86
N VAL A 105 4.54 1.37 4.15
CA VAL A 105 5.30 0.67 5.18
C VAL A 105 4.49 0.58 6.47
N VAL A 106 4.57 -0.57 7.13
CA VAL A 106 4.00 -0.75 8.47
C VAL A 106 4.94 -0.10 9.48
N VAL A 107 4.40 0.77 10.34
CA VAL A 107 5.16 1.46 11.38
C VAL A 107 4.63 1.13 12.77
N ASN A 108 5.49 1.22 13.78
CA ASN A 108 5.11 0.93 15.17
C ASN A 108 4.11 1.97 15.70
N ASN A 109 4.29 3.23 15.31
CA ASN A 109 3.43 4.34 15.69
C ASN A 109 3.57 5.49 14.69
N ALA A 110 2.60 6.40 14.70
CA ALA A 110 2.64 7.64 13.93
C ALA A 110 3.37 8.75 14.70
N ARG A 111 4.58 8.49 15.23
CA ARG A 111 5.43 9.51 15.86
C ARG A 111 6.60 9.84 14.96
N LYS A 112 7.15 11.05 15.12
CA LYS A 112 8.26 11.56 14.33
C LYS A 112 9.44 10.59 14.27
N GLU A 113 9.79 9.97 15.39
CA GLU A 113 10.95 9.08 15.49
C GLU A 113 10.78 7.82 14.61
N SER A 114 9.54 7.40 14.38
CA SER A 114 9.22 6.27 13.49
C SER A 114 9.13 6.69 12.01
N LEU A 115 8.63 7.89 11.73
CA LEU A 115 8.32 8.35 10.37
C LEU A 115 9.52 9.03 9.69
N PHE A 116 10.25 9.86 10.44
CA PHE A 116 11.33 10.69 9.90
C PHE A 116 12.43 9.86 9.22
N PRO A 117 12.92 8.74 9.78
CA PRO A 117 13.90 7.90 9.08
C PRO A 117 13.37 7.26 7.80
N VAL A 118 12.05 7.05 7.68
CA VAL A 118 11.45 6.54 6.44
C VAL A 118 11.45 7.65 5.39
N ILE A 119 11.03 8.85 5.78
CA ILE A 119 10.95 10.01 4.90
C ILE A 119 12.33 10.36 4.34
N THR A 120 13.35 10.54 5.18
CA THR A 120 14.69 10.95 4.72
C THR A 120 15.38 9.91 3.83
N ARG A 121 15.03 8.64 3.97
CA ARG A 121 15.55 7.56 3.10
C ARG A 121 14.79 7.43 1.78
N LYS A 122 13.54 7.92 1.72
CA LYS A 122 12.65 7.70 0.57
C LYS A 122 12.32 8.96 -0.20
N ILE A 123 12.68 10.14 0.30
CA ILE A 123 12.38 11.41 -0.36
C ILE A 123 13.67 12.19 -0.57
N THR A 124 13.89 12.64 -1.80
CA THR A 124 15.03 13.49 -2.15
C THR A 124 14.86 14.84 -1.46
N PRO A 125 15.91 15.39 -0.82
CA PRO A 125 15.94 16.79 -0.38
C PRO A 125 15.46 17.74 -1.50
N ASP A 126 14.90 18.89 -1.13
CA ASP A 126 14.26 19.88 -2.03
C ASP A 126 12.90 19.46 -2.65
N SER A 127 12.39 18.28 -2.31
CA SER A 127 11.03 17.88 -2.70
C SER A 127 9.95 18.68 -1.97
N VAL A 128 8.79 18.85 -2.63
CA VAL A 128 7.61 19.50 -2.04
C VAL A 128 6.75 18.45 -1.34
N VAL A 129 6.63 18.54 -0.02
CA VAL A 129 5.92 17.56 0.80
C VAL A 129 4.59 18.13 1.30
N TYR A 130 3.52 17.37 1.12
CA TYR A 130 2.16 17.68 1.55
C TYR A 130 1.71 16.70 2.63
N THR A 131 1.35 17.21 3.81
CA THR A 131 0.78 16.42 4.92
C THR A 131 -0.51 17.06 5.43
N ASP A 132 -1.36 16.27 6.10
CA ASP A 132 -2.48 16.81 6.89
C ASP A 132 -1.95 17.54 8.15
N CYS A 133 -2.63 18.61 8.55
CA CYS A 133 -2.35 19.42 9.74
C CYS A 133 -2.65 18.64 11.03
N LEU A 134 -1.71 17.82 11.50
CA LEU A 134 -1.76 17.26 12.85
C LEU A 134 -0.46 17.49 13.60
N SER A 135 -0.55 17.75 14.91
CA SER A 135 0.53 18.23 15.78
C SER A 135 1.81 17.37 15.86
N SER A 136 1.76 16.11 15.44
CA SER A 136 2.97 15.27 15.27
C SER A 136 3.84 15.71 14.10
N TYR A 137 3.23 16.35 13.10
CA TYR A 137 3.93 16.94 11.99
C TYR A 137 4.59 18.27 12.35
N ASP A 138 4.23 18.94 13.45
CA ASP A 138 4.85 20.22 13.86
C ASP A 138 6.36 20.10 14.12
N VAL A 139 6.78 19.01 14.78
CA VAL A 139 8.20 18.74 15.05
C VAL A 139 8.88 18.13 13.82
N LEU A 140 8.12 17.45 12.96
CA LEU A 140 8.58 16.95 11.67
C LEU A 140 8.87 18.11 10.73
N ASP A 141 8.07 19.17 10.78
CA ASP A 141 8.19 20.41 10.01
C ASP A 141 9.54 21.06 10.21
N VAL A 142 9.89 21.33 11.48
CA VAL A 142 11.19 21.94 11.83
C VAL A 142 12.35 21.05 11.33
N SER A 143 12.21 19.73 11.37
CA SER A 143 13.26 18.84 10.88
C SER A 143 13.26 18.63 9.38
N LEU A 144 12.13 18.77 8.70
CA LEU A 144 12.03 18.69 7.24
C LEU A 144 12.56 19.99 6.63
N ASP A 145 12.18 21.14 7.15
CA ASP A 145 12.73 22.45 6.74
C ASP A 145 14.25 22.50 6.97
N VAL A 146 14.74 22.04 8.14
CA VAL A 146 16.18 21.96 8.42
C VAL A 146 16.91 20.92 7.55
N SER A 147 16.20 19.92 7.02
CA SER A 147 16.76 18.91 6.11
C SER A 147 16.61 19.29 4.63
N GLY A 148 16.17 20.52 4.32
CA GLY A 148 16.06 21.04 2.96
C GLY A 148 14.79 20.65 2.22
N PHE A 149 13.71 20.22 2.88
CA PHE A 149 12.44 19.94 2.20
C PHE A 149 11.53 21.18 2.17
N HIS A 150 10.83 21.41 1.05
CA HIS A 150 9.80 22.45 0.99
C HIS A 150 8.46 21.89 1.49
N HIS A 151 8.07 22.21 2.72
CA HIS A 151 6.86 21.65 3.32
C HIS A 151 5.62 22.55 3.18
N HIS A 152 4.50 21.96 2.76
CA HIS A 152 3.21 22.64 2.67
C HIS A 152 2.13 21.91 3.47
N ARG A 153 1.60 22.60 4.48
CA ARG A 153 0.50 22.12 5.31
C ARG A 153 -0.85 22.29 4.65
N ILE A 154 -1.69 21.26 4.75
CA ILE A 154 -3.09 21.34 4.32
C ILE A 154 -3.99 21.31 5.54
N ASN A 155 -4.62 22.45 5.83
CA ASN A 155 -5.59 22.55 6.91
C ASN A 155 -7.00 22.20 6.39
N HIS A 156 -7.40 20.95 6.58
CA HIS A 156 -8.73 20.45 6.19
C HIS A 156 -9.92 21.13 6.91
N SER A 157 -9.68 21.94 7.96
CA SER A 157 -10.77 22.61 8.72
C SER A 157 -11.12 24.03 8.26
N LYS A 158 -10.26 24.71 7.50
CA LYS A 158 -10.42 26.15 7.18
C LYS A 158 -10.38 26.50 5.69
N LYS A 159 -9.97 25.60 4.81
CA LYS A 159 -9.93 25.87 3.36
C LYS A 159 -10.43 24.66 2.58
N PHE A 160 -11.54 24.81 1.88
CA PHE A 160 -11.83 23.98 0.70
C PHE A 160 -10.78 24.35 -0.35
N ALA A 161 -9.69 23.57 -0.38
CA ALA A 161 -8.65 23.48 -1.40
C ALA A 161 -8.31 24.78 -2.17
N ASP A 162 -7.16 25.38 -1.83
CA ASP A 162 -6.37 26.02 -2.88
C ASP A 162 -5.97 24.88 -3.85
N ARG A 163 -6.28 24.99 -5.15
CA ARG A 163 -6.38 23.84 -6.09
C ARG A 163 -5.16 22.92 -6.12
N HIS A 164 -4.00 23.39 -5.65
CA HIS A 164 -2.72 22.67 -5.64
C HIS A 164 -2.31 22.06 -4.28
N ASN A 165 -3.00 22.40 -3.18
CA ASN A 165 -2.63 21.98 -1.83
C ASN A 165 -3.64 20.95 -1.29
N HIS A 166 -3.57 19.70 -1.75
CA HIS A 166 -4.43 18.60 -1.31
C HIS A 166 -3.66 17.27 -1.16
N ILE A 167 -4.19 16.33 -0.36
CA ILE A 167 -3.67 14.94 -0.22
C ILE A 167 -4.65 13.90 -0.79
N ASN A 168 -5.48 14.33 -1.75
CA ASN A 168 -6.56 13.50 -2.31
C ASN A 168 -6.03 12.19 -2.94
N GLY A 169 -4.78 12.17 -3.42
CA GLY A 169 -4.20 10.99 -4.03
C GLY A 169 -4.01 9.86 -3.00
N ILE A 170 -3.37 10.17 -1.88
CA ILE A 170 -3.11 9.18 -0.84
C ILE A 170 -4.38 8.79 -0.08
N GLU A 171 -5.32 9.72 0.11
CA GLU A 171 -6.66 9.41 0.63
C GLU A 171 -7.43 8.43 -0.26
N ASN A 172 -7.38 8.66 -1.59
CA ASN A 172 -7.97 7.74 -2.57
C ASN A 172 -7.32 6.35 -2.49
N PHE A 173 -6.00 6.27 -2.37
CA PHE A 173 -5.30 5.01 -2.14
C PHE A 173 -5.83 4.27 -0.90
N TRP A 174 -5.96 4.96 0.23
CA TRP A 174 -6.50 4.34 1.46
C TRP A 174 -7.92 3.84 1.30
N ASN A 175 -8.77 4.59 0.59
CA ASN A 175 -10.15 4.19 0.31
C ASN A 175 -10.21 2.91 -0.54
N GLN A 176 -9.40 2.82 -1.59
CA GLN A 176 -9.28 1.63 -2.43
C GLN A 176 -8.74 0.44 -1.63
N ALA A 177 -7.64 0.62 -0.89
CA ALA A 177 -7.05 -0.43 -0.06
C ALA A 177 -8.07 -0.98 0.96
N LYS A 178 -8.77 -0.11 1.69
CA LYS A 178 -9.80 -0.53 2.65
C LYS A 178 -10.95 -1.29 1.98
N ARG A 179 -11.35 -0.91 0.76
CA ARG A 179 -12.39 -1.62 -0.01
C ARG A 179 -11.96 -3.03 -0.39
N VAL A 180 -10.75 -3.19 -0.91
CA VAL A 180 -10.18 -4.51 -1.25
C VAL A 180 -10.08 -5.40 -0.01
N LEU A 181 -9.54 -4.86 1.08
CA LEU A 181 -9.27 -5.63 2.29
C LEU A 181 -10.55 -6.07 3.04
N ARG A 182 -11.66 -5.34 2.91
CA ARG A 182 -12.95 -5.70 3.52
C ARG A 182 -13.46 -7.06 3.05
N LYS A 183 -13.15 -7.49 1.82
CA LYS A 183 -13.60 -8.77 1.24
C LYS A 183 -13.08 -9.99 2.00
N TYR A 184 -12.01 -9.84 2.77
CA TYR A 184 -11.37 -10.95 3.47
C TYR A 184 -11.92 -11.19 4.88
N ASN A 185 -12.85 -10.35 5.38
CA ASN A 185 -13.49 -10.50 6.70
C ASN A 185 -12.51 -10.61 7.89
N GLY A 186 -11.29 -10.10 7.73
CA GLY A 186 -10.23 -10.22 8.71
C GLY A 186 -8.98 -10.84 8.09
N ILE A 187 -7.82 -10.27 8.42
CA ILE A 187 -6.52 -10.73 7.96
C ILE A 187 -5.65 -10.88 9.20
N ASP A 188 -4.93 -12.00 9.29
CA ASP A 188 -3.98 -12.22 10.37
C ASP A 188 -2.85 -11.17 10.30
N ARG A 189 -2.37 -10.74 11.46
CA ARG A 189 -1.32 -9.70 11.52
C ARG A 189 -0.04 -10.10 10.80
N LYS A 190 0.28 -11.39 10.75
CA LYS A 190 1.49 -11.91 10.11
C LYS A 190 1.41 -11.82 8.58
N SER A 191 0.23 -12.06 7.99
CA SER A 191 0.05 -11.94 6.54
C SER A 191 -0.33 -10.54 6.07
N PHE A 192 -0.79 -9.66 6.97
CA PHE A 192 -1.20 -8.30 6.62
C PHE A 192 -0.21 -7.53 5.73
N PRO A 193 1.13 -7.58 5.95
CA PRO A 193 2.09 -6.92 5.06
C PRO A 193 1.99 -7.36 3.59
N LEU A 194 1.69 -8.64 3.32
CA LEU A 194 1.53 -9.15 1.96
C LEU A 194 0.27 -8.61 1.29
N PHE A 195 -0.81 -8.42 2.04
CA PHE A 195 -2.04 -7.82 1.54
C PHE A 195 -1.87 -6.31 1.32
N LEU A 196 -1.12 -5.64 2.17
CA LEU A 196 -0.77 -4.25 1.97
C LEU A 196 0.03 -4.06 0.67
N LYS A 197 1.03 -4.92 0.41
CA LYS A 197 1.80 -4.89 -0.85
C LYS A 197 0.98 -5.26 -2.08
N GLU A 198 -0.04 -6.10 -1.94
CA GLU A 198 -1.03 -6.29 -3.00
C GLU A 198 -1.78 -4.98 -3.32
N CYS A 199 -2.23 -4.23 -2.32
CA CYS A 199 -2.90 -2.95 -2.53
C CYS A 199 -1.97 -1.92 -3.19
N GLU A 200 -0.71 -1.83 -2.75
CA GLU A 200 0.33 -0.99 -3.36
C GLU A 200 0.53 -1.33 -4.85
N PHE A 201 0.67 -2.61 -5.18
CA PHE A 201 0.77 -3.07 -6.56
C PHE A 201 -0.46 -2.69 -7.40
N ARG A 202 -1.67 -2.92 -6.89
CA ARG A 202 -2.90 -2.60 -7.63
C ARG A 202 -2.99 -1.13 -7.98
N PHE A 203 -2.63 -0.26 -7.03
CA PHE A 203 -2.64 1.19 -7.25
C PHE A 203 -1.58 1.61 -8.28
N ASN A 204 -0.36 1.06 -8.17
CA ASN A 204 0.78 1.47 -9.00
C ASN A 204 0.73 0.99 -10.45
N PHE A 205 0.11 -0.16 -10.71
CA PHE A 205 0.17 -0.81 -12.03
C PHE A 205 -1.11 -0.66 -12.87
N GLY A 206 -2.03 0.21 -12.43
CA GLY A 206 -3.15 0.69 -13.23
C GLY A 206 -4.20 -0.37 -13.55
N THR A 207 -4.56 -0.52 -14.82
CA THR A 207 -5.68 -1.36 -15.28
C THR A 207 -5.45 -2.86 -15.02
N PRO A 208 -6.52 -3.68 -14.90
CA PRO A 208 -6.41 -5.14 -14.81
C PRO A 208 -5.51 -5.77 -15.88
N LYS A 209 -5.58 -5.26 -17.12
CA LYS A 209 -4.75 -5.74 -18.23
C LYS A 209 -3.26 -5.53 -17.97
N GLN A 210 -2.86 -4.36 -17.47
CA GLN A 210 -1.47 -4.03 -17.14
C GLN A 210 -0.98 -4.83 -15.93
N GLN A 211 -1.83 -4.96 -14.89
CA GLN A 211 -1.53 -5.79 -13.72
C GLN A 211 -1.29 -7.25 -14.12
N LEU A 212 -2.16 -7.82 -14.97
CA LEU A 212 -2.02 -9.20 -15.43
C LEU A 212 -0.75 -9.41 -16.26
N LYS A 213 -0.44 -8.49 -17.18
CA LYS A 213 0.81 -8.52 -17.97
C LYS A 213 2.04 -8.54 -17.04
N THR A 214 2.04 -7.69 -16.03
CA THR A 214 3.13 -7.59 -15.05
C THR A 214 3.26 -8.87 -14.22
N LEU A 215 2.15 -9.40 -13.70
CA LEU A 215 2.19 -10.63 -12.89
C LEU A 215 2.58 -11.87 -13.68
N ARG A 216 2.21 -11.97 -14.96
CA ARG A 216 2.68 -13.06 -15.84
C ARG A 216 4.20 -13.05 -15.96
N LEU A 217 4.78 -11.87 -16.21
CA LEU A 217 6.23 -11.69 -16.26
C LEU A 217 6.90 -12.02 -14.92
N TRP A 218 6.41 -11.42 -13.83
CA TRP A 218 7.00 -11.57 -12.50
C TRP A 218 6.86 -12.99 -11.93
N CYS A 219 5.76 -13.69 -12.22
CA CYS A 219 5.55 -15.06 -11.76
C CYS A 219 6.19 -16.11 -12.68
N GLY A 220 6.50 -15.78 -13.94
CA GLY A 220 6.98 -16.72 -14.95
C GLY A 220 5.89 -17.65 -15.51
N ILE A 221 4.73 -17.07 -15.85
CA ILE A 221 3.51 -17.80 -16.27
C ILE A 221 3.03 -17.38 -17.66
#